data_AF-A0A292GSN0-F1
#
_entry.id   AF-A0A292GSN0-F1
#
_cell.length_a   1.000
_cell.length_b   1.000
_cell.length_c   1.000
_cell.angle_alpha   90.00
_cell.angle_beta   90.00
_cell.angle_gamma   90.00
#
_symmetry.space_group_name_H-M   'P 1'
#
loop_
_entity.id
_entity.type
_entity.pdbx_description
1 polymer ?
#
loop_
_entity_poly.entity_id
_entity_poly.type
_entity_poly.pdbx_seq_one_letter_code
_entity_poly.pdbx_strand_id
1 'polypeptide(L)'
;RERKTALEAVPDVQASVRSLGSGWASALKAATTAIAAERQQMATAIPGLSEEAGEELRRITTAMQKKTARLDVLVGSLEPHIRREFTSVSRALDLRFGRNAILRGDSETISRVPPVQRSVFEALQNTLKVLQQIVYTARAQETATIRQSQKLDRGQDVRY
;
A
#
# COMPACT_ATOMS: atom_id res chain seq x y z
N ARG A 1 38.13 -52.52 -8.73
CA ARG A 1 37.37 -51.81 -9.79
C ARG A 1 36.48 -50.73 -9.18
N GLU A 2 35.69 -51.05 -8.15
CA GLU A 2 34.77 -50.13 -7.47
C GLU A 2 35.44 -48.90 -6.81
N ARG A 3 36.60 -49.05 -6.16
CA ARG A 3 37.36 -47.92 -5.57
C ARG A 3 37.79 -46.87 -6.60
N LYS A 4 38.10 -47.30 -7.83
CA LYS A 4 38.52 -46.39 -8.92
C LYS A 4 37.32 -45.58 -9.40
N THR A 5 36.18 -46.22 -9.61
CA THR A 5 34.92 -45.58 -9.98
C THR A 5 34.42 -44.61 -8.91
N ALA A 6 34.58 -44.94 -7.61
CA ALA A 6 34.23 -44.04 -6.52
C ALA A 6 35.10 -42.77 -6.50
N LEU A 7 36.40 -42.89 -6.78
CA LEU A 7 37.31 -41.74 -6.87
C LEU A 7 37.02 -40.86 -8.10
N GLU A 8 36.63 -41.47 -9.21
CA GLU A 8 36.23 -40.76 -10.44
C GLU A 8 34.93 -39.95 -10.27
N ALA A 9 34.03 -40.36 -9.35
CA ALA A 9 32.78 -39.65 -9.05
C ALA A 9 32.94 -38.48 -8.04
N VAL A 10 34.07 -38.37 -7.34
CA VAL A 10 34.32 -37.31 -6.34
C VAL A 10 34.15 -35.89 -6.92
N PRO A 11 34.68 -35.56 -8.11
CA PRO A 11 34.53 -34.22 -8.69
C PRO A 11 33.06 -33.84 -8.95
N ASP A 12 32.24 -34.79 -9.40
CA ASP A 12 30.82 -34.56 -9.68
C ASP A 12 30.01 -34.37 -8.40
N VAL A 13 30.28 -35.17 -7.37
CA VAL A 13 29.71 -34.97 -6.03
C VAL A 13 30.15 -33.62 -5.47
N GLN A 14 31.41 -33.24 -5.64
CA GLN A 14 31.92 -31.95 -5.20
C GLN A 14 31.27 -30.78 -5.95
N ALA A 15 31.06 -30.90 -7.26
CA ALA A 15 30.34 -29.91 -8.07
C ALA A 15 28.88 -29.78 -7.60
N SER A 16 28.23 -30.91 -7.32
CA SER A 16 26.86 -30.95 -6.81
C SER A 16 26.73 -30.28 -5.44
N VAL A 17 27.65 -30.54 -4.51
CA VAL A 17 27.68 -29.90 -3.18
C VAL A 17 27.92 -28.40 -3.30
N ARG A 18 28.83 -27.96 -4.18
CA ARG A 18 29.05 -26.52 -4.44
C ARG A 18 27.82 -25.85 -5.03
N SER A 19 27.17 -26.50 -6.00
CA SER A 19 25.94 -26.00 -6.61
C SER A 19 24.84 -25.84 -5.56
N LEU A 20 24.61 -26.88 -4.73
CA LEU A 20 23.66 -26.83 -3.62
C LEU A 20 24.00 -25.71 -2.62
N GLY A 21 25.28 -25.57 -2.25
CA GLY A 21 25.75 -24.50 -1.37
C GLY A 21 25.49 -23.11 -1.94
N SER A 22 25.75 -22.91 -3.23
CA SER A 22 25.47 -21.64 -3.91
C SER A 22 23.97 -21.33 -4.00
N GLY A 23 23.13 -22.36 -4.22
CA GLY A 23 21.68 -22.25 -4.21
C GLY A 23 21.14 -21.83 -2.84
N TRP A 24 21.57 -22.49 -1.78
CA TRP A 24 21.20 -22.13 -0.40
C TRP A 24 21.66 -20.72 -0.02
N ALA A 25 22.90 -20.35 -0.34
CA ALA A 25 23.41 -19.00 -0.06
C ALA A 25 22.58 -17.93 -0.77
N SER A 26 22.19 -18.19 -2.03
CA SER A 26 21.36 -17.28 -2.82
C SER A 26 19.95 -17.15 -2.26
N ALA A 27 19.32 -18.27 -1.89
CA ALA A 27 17.99 -18.27 -1.27
C ALA A 27 17.99 -17.57 0.09
N LEU A 28 18.98 -17.83 0.94
CA LEU A 28 19.14 -17.17 2.24
C LEU A 28 19.34 -15.66 2.09
N LYS A 29 20.18 -15.24 1.14
CA LYS A 29 20.37 -13.82 0.82
C LYS A 29 19.06 -13.17 0.40
N ALA A 30 18.33 -13.79 -0.53
CA ALA A 30 17.03 -13.29 -1.01
C ALA A 30 16.02 -13.15 0.15
N ALA A 31 15.90 -14.17 1.00
CA ALA A 31 15.02 -14.14 2.17
C ALA A 31 15.41 -13.03 3.16
N THR A 32 16.70 -12.88 3.43
CA THR A 32 17.20 -11.85 4.36
C THR A 32 16.96 -10.44 3.82
N THR A 33 17.19 -10.22 2.52
CA THR A 33 16.89 -8.93 1.85
C THR A 33 15.40 -8.63 1.87
N ALA A 34 14.54 -9.62 1.64
CA ALA A 34 13.08 -9.44 1.71
C ALA A 34 12.63 -9.01 3.12
N ILE A 35 13.12 -9.69 4.17
CA ILE A 35 12.81 -9.33 5.57
C ILE A 35 13.31 -7.92 5.91
N ALA A 36 14.50 -7.54 5.44
CA ALA A 36 15.03 -6.20 5.66
C ALA A 36 14.17 -5.12 4.98
N ALA A 37 13.73 -5.35 3.74
CA ALA A 37 12.83 -4.46 3.02
C ALA A 37 11.47 -4.32 3.73
N GLU A 38 10.90 -5.44 4.22
CA GLU A 38 9.65 -5.42 4.99
C GLU A 38 9.79 -4.60 6.28
N ARG A 39 10.87 -4.82 7.04
CA ARG A 39 11.16 -4.04 8.26
C ARG A 39 11.29 -2.56 7.96
N GLN A 40 11.94 -2.20 6.86
CA GLN A 40 12.08 -0.81 6.43
C GLN A 40 10.72 -0.18 6.06
N GLN A 41 9.86 -0.92 5.36
CA GLN A 41 8.50 -0.45 5.06
C GLN A 41 7.69 -0.25 6.34
N MET A 42 7.76 -1.20 7.28
CA MET A 42 7.08 -1.11 8.58
C MET A 42 7.62 0.01 9.48
N ALA A 43 8.87 0.44 9.30
CA ALA A 43 9.45 1.59 9.99
C ALA A 43 8.90 2.94 9.51
N THR A 44 8.11 2.95 8.42
CA THR A 44 7.44 4.17 7.95
C THR A 44 6.41 4.61 8.99
N ALA A 45 6.68 5.74 9.64
CA ALA A 45 5.74 6.37 10.56
C ALA A 45 4.45 6.75 9.81
N ILE A 46 3.31 6.37 10.37
CA ILE A 46 2.02 6.83 9.89
C ILE A 46 1.70 8.11 10.67
N PRO A 47 1.52 9.26 10.00
CA PRO A 47 1.13 10.50 10.68
C PRO A 47 -0.18 10.31 11.44
N GLY A 48 -0.27 10.91 12.63
CA GLY A 48 -1.53 11.02 13.33
C GLY A 48 -2.48 11.96 12.57
N LEU A 49 -3.78 11.74 12.75
CA LEU A 49 -4.80 12.71 12.36
C LEU A 49 -5.04 13.68 13.51
N SER A 50 -5.33 14.94 13.19
CA SER A 50 -5.93 15.87 14.13
C SER A 50 -7.27 15.33 14.65
N GLU A 51 -7.71 15.83 15.81
CA GLU A 51 -8.98 15.41 16.41
C GLU A 51 -10.15 15.66 15.46
N GLU A 52 -10.19 16.84 14.85
CA GLU A 52 -11.14 17.25 13.83
C GLU A 52 -11.14 16.29 12.61
N ALA A 53 -9.97 16.01 12.04
CA ALA A 53 -9.85 15.09 10.90
C ALA A 53 -10.29 13.66 11.29
N GLY A 54 -10.01 13.24 12.53
CA GLY A 54 -10.46 11.97 13.07
C GLY A 54 -11.97 11.88 13.24
N GLU A 55 -12.63 12.95 13.71
CA GLU A 55 -14.08 13.04 13.80
C GLU A 55 -14.75 13.00 12.42
N GLU A 56 -14.21 13.75 11.46
CA GLU A 56 -14.76 13.80 10.11
C GLU A 56 -14.64 12.44 9.41
N LEU A 57 -13.51 11.75 9.60
CA LEU A 57 -13.36 10.38 9.11
C LEU A 57 -14.39 9.42 9.74
N ARG A 58 -14.69 9.55 11.04
CA ARG A 58 -15.73 8.75 11.70
C ARG A 58 -17.13 9.07 11.15
N ARG A 59 -17.44 10.35 10.92
CA ARG A 59 -18.72 10.79 10.33
C ARG A 59 -18.91 10.21 8.94
N ILE A 60 -17.91 10.34 8.06
CA ILE A 60 -17.94 9.81 6.69
C ILE A 60 -18.05 8.28 6.71
N THR A 61 -17.26 7.60 7.54
CA THR A 61 -17.30 6.14 7.67
C THR A 61 -18.70 5.66 8.08
N THR A 62 -19.33 6.33 9.04
CA THR A 62 -20.70 6.01 9.49
C THR A 62 -21.72 6.26 8.39
N ALA A 63 -21.61 7.39 7.68
CA ALA A 63 -22.51 7.73 6.57
C ALA A 63 -22.40 6.73 5.40
N MET A 64 -21.18 6.27 5.09
CA MET A 64 -20.93 5.23 4.09
C MET A 64 -21.51 3.88 4.51
N GLN A 65 -21.34 3.48 5.78
CA GLN A 65 -21.91 2.22 6.29
C GLN A 65 -23.44 2.21 6.22
N LYS A 66 -24.08 3.34 6.57
CA LYS A 66 -25.53 3.49 6.48
C LYS A 66 -26.04 3.74 5.07
N LYS A 67 -25.15 3.88 4.07
CA LYS A 67 -25.46 4.28 2.68
C LYS A 67 -26.31 5.56 2.60
N THR A 68 -26.19 6.44 3.58
CA THR A 68 -27.02 7.65 3.71
C THR A 68 -26.51 8.82 2.88
N ALA A 69 -25.28 8.74 2.38
CA ALA A 69 -24.65 9.81 1.62
C ALA A 69 -23.75 9.24 0.52
N ARG A 70 -23.59 10.02 -0.56
CA ARG A 70 -22.65 9.69 -1.63
C ARG A 70 -21.27 10.23 -1.30
N LEU A 71 -20.24 9.41 -1.52
CA LEU A 71 -18.87 9.73 -1.14
C LEU A 71 -18.33 10.97 -1.88
N ASP A 72 -18.64 11.11 -3.16
CA ASP A 72 -18.23 12.24 -3.99
C ASP A 72 -18.70 13.60 -3.43
N VAL A 73 -19.91 13.64 -2.87
CA VAL A 73 -20.48 14.84 -2.22
C VAL A 73 -19.74 15.15 -0.92
N LEU A 74 -19.53 14.13 -0.08
CA LEU A 74 -18.81 14.29 1.19
C LEU A 74 -17.37 14.75 0.96
N VAL A 75 -16.69 14.18 -0.03
CA VAL A 75 -15.31 14.57 -0.40
C VAL A 75 -15.24 16.00 -0.91
N GLY A 76 -16.23 16.45 -1.69
CA GLY A 76 -16.33 17.83 -2.15
C GLY A 76 -16.46 18.83 -0.99
N SER A 77 -17.15 18.43 0.08
CA SER A 77 -17.38 19.23 1.29
C SER A 77 -16.21 19.28 2.28
N LEU A 78 -15.20 18.42 2.13
CA LEU A 78 -14.09 18.35 3.10
C LEU A 78 -13.31 19.67 3.15
N GLU A 79 -12.84 20.03 4.34
CA GLU A 79 -11.97 21.20 4.47
C GLU A 79 -10.58 20.94 3.84
N PRO A 80 -9.94 21.96 3.23
CA PRO A 80 -8.66 21.77 2.56
C PRO A 80 -7.53 21.21 3.44
N HIS A 81 -7.48 21.53 4.74
CA HIS A 81 -6.45 20.98 5.63
C HIS A 81 -6.71 19.51 5.96
N ILE A 82 -7.95 19.12 6.24
CA ILE A 82 -8.35 17.71 6.47
C ILE A 82 -7.99 16.85 5.25
N ARG A 83 -8.23 17.34 4.03
CA ARG A 83 -7.83 16.64 2.79
C ARG A 83 -6.32 16.39 2.71
N ARG A 84 -5.50 17.33 3.17
CA ARG A 84 -4.03 17.18 3.20
C ARG A 84 -3.61 16.13 4.22
N GLU A 85 -4.21 16.13 5.40
CA GLU A 85 -3.95 15.11 6.43
C GLU A 85 -4.30 13.71 5.91
N PHE A 86 -5.48 13.53 5.34
CA PHE A 86 -5.89 12.26 4.74
C PHE A 86 -4.93 11.84 3.62
N THR A 87 -4.47 12.77 2.79
CA THR A 87 -3.49 12.48 1.74
C THR A 87 -2.15 12.03 2.32
N SER A 88 -1.68 12.67 3.38
CA SER A 88 -0.44 12.31 4.07
C SER A 88 -0.52 10.92 4.69
N VAL A 89 -1.62 10.62 5.39
CA VAL A 89 -1.87 9.30 5.96
C VAL A 89 -1.99 8.25 4.87
N SER A 90 -2.78 8.49 3.81
CA SER A 90 -2.92 7.57 2.68
C SER A 90 -1.58 7.27 2.03
N ARG A 91 -0.70 8.28 1.87
CA ARG A 91 0.65 8.08 1.33
C ARG A 91 1.52 7.24 2.26
N ALA A 92 1.47 7.45 3.57
CA ALA A 92 2.22 6.64 4.52
C ALA A 92 1.73 5.18 4.52
N LEU A 93 0.42 4.96 4.41
CA LEU A 93 -0.16 3.62 4.24
C LEU A 93 0.32 2.95 2.94
N ASP A 94 0.36 3.69 1.84
CA ASP A 94 0.87 3.17 0.56
C ASP A 94 2.36 2.83 0.61
N LEU A 95 3.17 3.60 1.34
CA LEU A 95 4.60 3.31 1.53
C LEU A 95 4.81 2.07 2.41
N ARG A 96 3.96 1.89 3.42
CA ARG A 96 4.07 0.79 4.39
C ARG A 96 3.51 -0.53 3.87
N PHE A 97 2.35 -0.51 3.22
CA PHE A 97 1.65 -1.73 2.80
C PHE A 97 1.72 -1.98 1.28
N GLY A 98 2.20 -1.00 0.52
CA GLY A 98 2.12 -0.99 -0.92
C GLY A 98 0.92 -0.17 -1.41
N ARG A 99 1.05 0.37 -2.62
CA ARG A 99 0.06 1.27 -3.23
C ARG A 99 -1.34 0.67 -3.22
N ASN A 100 -2.29 1.33 -2.57
CA ASN A 100 -3.70 0.93 -2.45
C ASN A 100 -3.92 -0.49 -1.88
N ALA A 101 -2.96 -1.06 -1.15
CA ALA A 101 -3.07 -2.44 -0.68
C ALA A 101 -4.22 -2.63 0.33
N ILE A 102 -4.43 -1.64 1.22
CA ILE A 102 -5.55 -1.65 2.18
C ILE A 102 -6.88 -1.47 1.44
N LEU A 103 -6.94 -0.55 0.47
CA LEU A 103 -8.14 -0.33 -0.36
C LEU A 103 -8.57 -1.60 -1.11
N ARG A 104 -7.62 -2.35 -1.68
CA ARG A 104 -7.89 -3.61 -2.37
C ARG A 104 -8.30 -4.75 -1.45
N GLY A 105 -7.97 -4.66 -0.15
CA GLY A 105 -8.16 -5.78 0.78
C GLY A 105 -7.16 -6.91 0.52
N ASP A 106 -5.93 -6.58 0.10
CA ASP A 106 -4.89 -7.59 -0.12
C ASP A 106 -4.63 -8.37 1.18
N SER A 107 -4.81 -9.69 1.14
CA SER A 107 -4.64 -10.58 2.30
C SER A 107 -3.23 -10.53 2.91
N GLU A 108 -2.23 -10.18 2.10
CA GLU A 108 -0.86 -9.97 2.54
C GLU A 108 -0.70 -8.77 3.49
N THR A 109 -1.62 -7.80 3.48
CA THR A 109 -1.50 -6.60 4.35
C THR A 109 -1.57 -6.95 5.83
N ILE A 110 -2.47 -7.85 6.21
CA ILE A 110 -2.63 -8.32 7.60
C ILE A 110 -1.43 -9.17 8.01
N SER A 111 -0.91 -9.99 7.08
CA SER A 111 0.27 -10.84 7.33
C SER A 111 1.52 -10.02 7.68
N ARG A 112 1.69 -8.85 7.05
CA ARG A 112 2.80 -7.91 7.27
C ARG A 112 2.70 -7.11 8.58
N VAL A 113 1.51 -7.05 9.19
CA VAL A 113 1.34 -6.40 10.50
C VAL A 113 1.86 -7.32 11.60
N PRO A 114 2.67 -6.83 12.55
CA PRO A 114 3.12 -7.59 13.70
C PRO A 114 1.94 -8.26 14.42
N PRO A 115 2.03 -9.55 14.81
CA PRO A 115 0.89 -10.30 15.37
C PRO A 115 0.18 -9.60 16.53
N VAL A 116 0.93 -8.92 17.41
CA VAL A 116 0.39 -8.16 18.55
C VAL A 116 -0.47 -6.96 18.16
N GLN A 117 -0.31 -6.43 16.94
CA GLN A 117 -1.05 -5.27 16.43
C GLN A 117 -2.18 -5.66 15.47
N ARG A 118 -2.31 -6.94 15.11
CA ARG A 118 -3.28 -7.40 14.09
C ARG A 118 -4.73 -7.11 14.48
N SER A 119 -5.12 -7.37 15.73
CA SER A 119 -6.49 -7.12 16.20
C SER A 119 -6.88 -5.65 16.12
N VAL A 120 -5.96 -4.74 16.48
CA VAL A 120 -6.17 -3.29 16.37
C VAL A 120 -6.24 -2.87 14.91
N PHE A 121 -5.35 -3.39 14.07
CA PHE A 121 -5.36 -3.11 12.63
C PHE A 121 -6.65 -3.58 11.95
N GLU A 122 -7.11 -4.79 12.27
CA GLU A 122 -8.37 -5.36 11.76
C GLU A 122 -9.57 -4.49 12.17
N ALA A 123 -9.63 -4.04 13.43
CA ALA A 123 -10.68 -3.13 13.89
C ALA A 123 -10.68 -1.79 13.13
N LEU A 124 -9.51 -1.30 12.73
CA LEU A 124 -9.34 -0.04 12.00
C LEU A 124 -9.39 -0.20 10.47
N GLN A 125 -9.36 -1.42 9.93
CA GLN A 125 -9.16 -1.69 8.51
C GLN A 125 -10.23 -1.02 7.64
N ASN A 126 -11.49 -1.10 8.07
CA ASN A 126 -12.61 -0.47 7.36
C ASN A 126 -12.46 1.06 7.34
N THR A 127 -12.05 1.66 8.45
CA THR A 127 -11.83 3.11 8.56
C THR A 127 -10.67 3.56 7.67
N LEU A 128 -9.56 2.81 7.64
CA LEU A 128 -8.41 3.08 6.77
C LEU A 128 -8.77 2.93 5.28
N LYS A 129 -9.62 1.95 4.95
CA LYS A 129 -10.13 1.74 3.60
C LYS A 129 -10.98 2.93 3.13
N VAL A 130 -11.87 3.43 3.98
CA VAL A 130 -12.65 4.65 3.71
C VAL A 130 -11.74 5.85 3.48
N LEU A 131 -10.71 6.03 4.31
CA LEU A 131 -9.73 7.11 4.14
C LEU A 131 -9.04 7.05 2.77
N GLN A 132 -8.56 5.86 2.35
CA GLN A 132 -7.95 5.72 1.03
C GLN A 132 -8.95 5.97 -0.11
N GLN A 133 -10.21 5.57 0.06
CA GLN A 133 -11.26 5.81 -0.93
C GLN A 133 -11.60 7.31 -1.06
N ILE A 134 -11.61 8.06 0.05
CA ILE A 134 -11.77 9.52 0.06
C ILE A 134 -10.67 10.18 -0.79
N VAL A 135 -9.40 9.86 -0.52
CA VAL A 135 -8.25 10.44 -1.24
C VAL A 135 -8.26 10.08 -2.72
N TYR A 136 -8.62 8.83 -3.05
CA TYR A 136 -8.75 8.40 -4.43
C TYR A 136 -9.85 9.17 -5.18
N THR A 137 -11.02 9.34 -4.54
CA THR A 137 -12.15 10.09 -5.10
C THR A 137 -11.81 11.57 -5.30
N ALA A 138 -11.13 12.18 -4.32
CA ALA A 138 -10.68 13.58 -4.40
C ALA A 138 -9.75 13.81 -5.61
N ARG A 139 -8.77 12.92 -5.81
CA ARG A 139 -7.86 12.98 -6.96
C ARG A 139 -8.57 12.78 -8.29
N ALA A 140 -9.57 11.89 -8.33
CA ALA A 140 -10.37 11.67 -9.53
C ALA A 140 -11.18 12.92 -9.92
N GLN A 141 -11.76 13.61 -8.94
CA GLN A 141 -12.47 14.88 -9.13
C GLN A 141 -11.53 15.97 -9.65
N GLU A 142 -10.36 16.15 -9.04
CA GLU A 142 -9.35 17.13 -9.47
C GLU A 142 -8.86 16.87 -10.91
N THR A 143 -8.66 15.61 -11.27
CA THR A 143 -8.28 15.25 -12.65
C THR A 143 -9.40 15.56 -13.64
N ALA A 144 -10.66 15.37 -13.25
CA ALA A 144 -11.81 15.66 -14.10
C ALA A 144 -11.99 17.17 -14.32
N THR A 145 -11.81 18.00 -13.29
CA THR A 145 -11.91 19.46 -13.42
C THR A 145 -10.81 20.04 -14.32
N ILE A 146 -9.56 19.61 -14.16
CA ILE A 146 -8.44 20.03 -15.04
C ILE A 146 -8.75 19.71 -16.51
N ARG A 147 -9.27 18.50 -16.79
CA ARG A 147 -9.65 18.09 -18.15
C ARG A 147 -10.80 18.92 -18.72
N GLN A 148 -11.75 19.36 -17.89
CA GLN A 148 -12.85 20.23 -18.31
C GLN A 148 -12.33 21.63 -18.66
N SER A 149 -11.47 22.21 -17.82
CA SER A 149 -10.87 23.53 -18.09
C SER A 149 -10.06 23.53 -19.39
N GLN A 150 -9.28 22.48 -19.66
CA GLN A 150 -8.50 22.37 -20.91
C GLN A 150 -9.38 22.21 -22.17
N LYS A 151 -10.57 21.62 -22.05
CA LYS A 151 -11.54 21.54 -23.16
C LYS A 151 -12.21 22.88 -23.43
N LEU A 152 -12.50 23.67 -22.39
CA LEU A 152 -13.10 25.00 -22.52
C LEU A 152 -12.11 26.00 -23.13
N ASP A 153 -10.85 25.97 -22.70
CA ASP A 153 -9.78 26.83 -23.21
C ASP A 153 -9.53 26.61 -24.72
N ARG A 154 -9.45 25.34 -25.15
CA ARG A 154 -9.34 24.98 -26.59
C ARG A 154 -10.57 25.33 -27.43
N GLY A 155 -11.75 25.47 -26.83
CA GLY A 155 -12.96 25.88 -27.55
C GLY A 155 -13.05 27.39 -27.77
N GLN A 156 -12.32 28.17 -26.98
CA GLN A 156 -12.26 29.63 -27.09
C GLN A 156 -11.19 30.11 -28.07
N ASP A 157 -10.12 29.35 -28.25
CA ASP A 157 -9.02 29.65 -29.20
C ASP A 157 -9.40 29.48 -30.69
N VAL A 158 -10.55 28.85 -30.98
CA VAL A 158 -11.07 28.64 -32.36
C VAL A 158 -12.03 29.77 -32.78
N ARG A 159 -12.19 30.81 -31.96
CA ARG A 159 -13.08 31.95 -32.24
C ARG A 159 -12.32 33.28 -32.30
N TYR A 160 -11.32 33.39 -33.19
CA TYR A 160 -10.80 34.66 -33.69
C TYR A 160 -10.35 34.53 -35.14
#